data_AF-A0A2H1KLP8-F1
#
_entry.id   AF-A0A2H1KLP8-F1
#
_cell.length_a   1.000
_cell.length_b   1.000
_cell.length_c   1.000
_cell.angle_alpha   90.00
_cell.angle_beta   90.00
_cell.angle_gamma   90.00
#
_symmetry.space_group_name_H-M   'P 1'
#
loop_
_entity.id
_entity.type
_entity.pdbx_description
1 polymer ?
#
loop_
_entity_poly.entity_id
_entity_poly.type
_entity_poly.pdbx_seq_one_letter_code
_entity_poly.pdbx_strand_id
1 'polypeptide(L)'
;MRESQTVSFCTGELSHIIGEMESSLPTVLIAEVVRRLKLSAPALARLHAHIISDPLVLTRGLDSTPATVTRLIRDLRDSGARVVQLPRCAKCADVRPLVRTASVGKVCARCDYSLRRTDVECGLCHRIRQRRGQVLNTQICQSCWRLGSITGAEDFVTAVLFRTRSAGSRTEFEARLRQATNGMSASICLRTRLEIELSSRDLFADPQFGSANFGTMYDLVRSVGAILPVRACGHCSRQVPLTEKLDGLRTCDRCRRRANMAPCDSCSQPSITSRIMVDGTRLCISCVNRLPQNFGTCSRCGRTKQIGSERPEGLLCRTCRMKERSGTCTSCGHVRPCRFAGTARAICENCALSKEPCSQCRRNKVPANRLADGGSLCATCSPKVIEACADCGKDRQIRARIDGAPYCWECGERNPLFHQNCLRCCRFEYLSQLGLCPFCKAADLVDSLFEGGPSPVARQFDRRCQSIVGRQLALPWAGNTNTGQTLFDMVL
;
A
#
# COMPACT_ATOMS: atom_id res chain seq x y z
N MET A 1 18.86 8.88 -28.70
CA MET A 1 18.19 9.27 -29.96
C MET A 1 16.73 8.85 -30.01
N ARG A 2 16.37 7.56 -29.92
CA ARG A 2 14.96 7.11 -30.09
C ARG A 2 13.98 7.73 -29.08
N GLU A 3 14.29 7.82 -27.79
CA GLU A 3 13.33 8.37 -26.81
C GLU A 3 13.15 9.90 -26.93
N SER A 4 14.22 10.69 -27.01
CA SER A 4 14.10 12.14 -27.27
C SER A 4 13.41 12.44 -28.61
N GLN A 5 13.65 11.61 -29.64
CA GLN A 5 12.93 11.69 -30.90
C GLN A 5 11.46 11.34 -30.71
N THR A 6 11.10 10.28 -29.97
CA THR A 6 9.70 9.95 -29.66
C THR A 6 9.03 11.02 -28.82
N VAL A 7 9.69 11.58 -27.82
CA VAL A 7 9.13 12.65 -26.98
C VAL A 7 8.96 13.91 -27.79
N SER A 8 9.95 14.32 -28.57
CA SER A 8 9.86 15.49 -29.44
C SER A 8 8.77 15.31 -30.49
N PHE A 9 8.73 14.15 -31.15
CA PHE A 9 7.72 13.78 -32.14
C PHE A 9 6.32 13.79 -31.52
N CYS A 10 6.07 12.98 -30.50
CA CYS A 10 4.75 12.91 -29.86
C CYS A 10 4.33 14.24 -29.23
N THR A 11 5.26 15.03 -28.70
CA THR A 11 4.92 16.37 -28.18
C THR A 11 4.55 17.31 -29.33
N GLY A 12 5.29 17.29 -30.44
CA GLY A 12 4.98 18.08 -31.63
C GLY A 12 3.61 17.73 -32.19
N GLU A 13 3.37 16.45 -32.46
CA GLU A 13 2.10 15.94 -32.98
C GLU A 13 0.93 16.24 -32.05
N LEU A 14 1.07 15.96 -30.74
CA LEU A 14 0.03 16.32 -29.76
C LEU A 14 -0.25 17.83 -29.78
N SER A 15 0.78 18.66 -29.87
CA SER A 15 0.60 20.11 -29.87
C SER A 15 -0.11 20.59 -31.12
N HIS A 16 0.18 19.99 -32.28
CA HIS A 16 -0.52 20.26 -33.52
C HIS A 16 -2.00 19.87 -33.42
N ILE A 17 -2.30 18.62 -33.07
CA ILE A 17 -3.67 18.10 -32.97
C ILE A 17 -4.49 18.90 -31.95
N ILE A 18 -3.91 19.21 -30.80
CA ILE A 18 -4.59 20.03 -29.79
C ILE A 18 -4.78 21.45 -30.31
N GLY A 19 -3.81 22.04 -31.01
CA GLY A 19 -3.89 23.39 -31.56
C GLY A 19 -4.95 23.55 -32.66
N GLU A 20 -5.20 22.50 -33.45
CA GLU A 20 -6.31 22.48 -34.41
C GLU A 20 -7.68 22.56 -33.72
N MET A 21 -7.79 22.06 -32.50
CA MET A 21 -9.04 22.08 -31.70
C MET A 21 -9.13 23.28 -30.76
N GLU A 22 -8.01 23.75 -30.25
CA GLU A 22 -7.89 24.79 -29.24
C GLU A 22 -7.13 25.99 -29.80
N SER A 23 -7.84 26.82 -30.57
CA SER A 23 -7.27 27.99 -31.22
C SER A 23 -6.98 29.15 -30.26
N SER A 24 -7.46 29.11 -29.01
CA SER A 24 -7.20 30.17 -28.04
C SER A 24 -5.81 30.11 -27.39
N LEU A 25 -5.07 29.01 -27.59
CA LEU A 25 -3.69 28.87 -27.12
C LEU A 25 -2.71 28.69 -28.28
N PRO A 26 -1.59 29.45 -28.29
CA PRO A 26 -0.48 29.19 -29.19
C PRO A 26 0.07 27.76 -29.02
N THR A 27 0.40 27.10 -30.14
CA THR A 27 0.98 25.75 -30.19
C THR A 27 2.21 25.59 -29.29
N VAL A 28 3.00 26.66 -29.13
CA VAL A 28 4.18 26.68 -28.25
C VAL A 28 3.80 26.50 -26.78
N LEU A 29 2.73 27.14 -26.31
CA LEU A 29 2.23 27.00 -24.94
C LEU A 29 1.59 25.63 -24.72
N ILE A 30 0.89 25.10 -25.72
CA ILE A 30 0.36 23.73 -25.69
C ILE A 30 1.50 22.71 -25.52
N ALA A 31 2.59 22.86 -26.28
CA ALA A 31 3.77 22.00 -26.16
C ALA A 31 4.41 22.09 -24.77
N GLU A 32 4.44 23.28 -24.17
CA GLU A 32 4.92 23.46 -22.80
C GLU A 32 4.05 22.71 -21.79
N VAL A 33 2.72 22.84 -21.90
CA VAL A 33 1.75 22.12 -21.06
C VAL A 33 1.97 20.61 -21.14
N VAL A 34 2.11 20.05 -22.35
CA VAL A 34 2.37 18.62 -22.56
C VAL A 34 3.67 18.20 -21.87
N ARG A 35 4.74 18.99 -21.97
CA ARG A 35 6.02 18.71 -21.28
C ARG A 35 5.89 18.75 -19.75
N ARG A 36 5.08 19.66 -19.18
CA ARG A 36 4.86 19.77 -17.73
C ARG A 36 4.18 18.54 -17.11
N LEU A 37 3.51 17.72 -17.91
CA LEU A 37 2.95 16.44 -17.44
C LEU A 37 4.04 15.46 -16.94
N LYS A 38 5.29 15.63 -17.39
CA LYS A 38 6.45 14.79 -17.04
C LYS A 38 6.17 13.29 -17.25
N LEU A 39 5.55 12.96 -18.38
CA LEU A 39 5.27 11.58 -18.77
C LEU A 39 6.54 10.91 -19.30
N SER A 40 6.80 9.66 -18.92
CA SER A 40 7.78 8.81 -19.60
C SER A 40 7.39 8.60 -21.06
N ALA A 41 8.32 8.35 -22.00
CA ALA A 41 7.94 8.19 -23.41
C ALA A 41 6.89 7.11 -23.68
N PRO A 42 6.87 5.94 -23.01
CA PRO A 42 5.78 4.97 -23.19
C PRO A 42 4.42 5.47 -22.70
N ALA A 43 4.38 6.39 -21.73
CA ALA A 43 3.14 7.02 -21.27
C ALA A 43 2.71 8.15 -22.23
N LEU A 44 3.66 8.90 -22.77
CA LEU A 44 3.40 9.94 -23.78
C LEU A 44 2.93 9.32 -25.10
N ALA A 45 3.56 8.23 -25.56
CA ALA A 45 3.13 7.50 -26.76
C ALA A 45 1.72 6.92 -26.62
N ARG A 46 1.34 6.45 -25.42
CA ARG A 46 -0.04 6.02 -25.13
C ARG A 46 -1.03 7.17 -25.14
N LEU A 47 -0.66 8.32 -24.58
CA LEU A 47 -1.47 9.53 -24.62
C LEU A 47 -1.68 9.99 -26.07
N HIS A 48 -0.60 10.03 -26.84
CA HIS A 48 -0.59 10.35 -28.27
C HIS A 48 -1.50 9.42 -29.07
N ALA A 49 -1.31 8.10 -28.96
CA ALA A 49 -2.15 7.12 -29.65
C ALA A 49 -3.63 7.24 -29.26
N HIS A 50 -3.93 7.54 -27.99
CA HIS A 50 -5.30 7.73 -27.53
C HIS A 50 -5.95 8.99 -28.12
N ILE A 51 -5.23 10.13 -28.12
CA ILE A 51 -5.74 11.39 -28.67
C ILE A 51 -5.88 11.32 -30.19
N ILE A 52 -4.98 10.65 -30.91
CA ILE A 52 -5.14 10.40 -32.35
C ILE A 52 -6.38 9.56 -32.63
N SER A 53 -6.60 8.50 -31.84
CA SER A 53 -7.71 7.57 -32.06
C SER A 53 -9.08 8.20 -31.77
N ASP A 54 -9.15 9.14 -30.83
CA ASP A 54 -10.38 9.86 -30.48
C ASP A 54 -10.06 11.30 -30.03
N PRO A 55 -9.85 12.24 -30.97
CA PRO A 55 -9.52 13.63 -30.65
C PRO A 55 -10.66 14.35 -29.89
N LEU A 56 -11.90 13.92 -30.09
CA LEU A 56 -13.10 14.54 -29.49
C LEU A 56 -13.15 14.40 -27.97
N VAL A 57 -12.34 13.50 -27.39
CA VAL A 57 -12.12 13.39 -25.95
C VAL A 57 -11.67 14.71 -25.31
N LEU A 58 -11.04 15.60 -26.07
CA LEU A 58 -10.55 16.90 -25.60
C LEU A 58 -11.65 17.96 -25.47
N THR A 59 -12.71 17.88 -26.30
CA THR A 59 -13.68 18.98 -26.47
C THR A 59 -15.11 18.61 -26.09
N ARG A 60 -15.49 17.33 -26.15
CA ARG A 60 -16.87 16.89 -25.87
C ARG A 60 -17.16 16.61 -24.40
N GLY A 61 -16.14 16.64 -23.53
CA GLY A 61 -16.32 16.37 -22.11
C GLY A 61 -16.79 14.94 -21.83
N LEU A 62 -16.32 13.96 -22.60
CA LEU A 62 -16.71 12.55 -22.50
C LEU A 62 -16.37 11.97 -21.11
N ASP A 63 -17.28 11.21 -20.51
CA ASP A 63 -17.02 10.56 -19.22
C ASP A 63 -15.98 9.42 -19.33
N SER A 64 -15.81 8.87 -20.53
CA SER A 64 -14.78 7.86 -20.86
C SER A 64 -13.34 8.39 -20.77
N THR A 65 -13.14 9.71 -20.75
CA THR A 65 -11.82 10.38 -20.74
C THR A 65 -10.85 9.76 -19.72
N PRO A 66 -9.64 9.32 -20.14
CA PRO A 66 -8.61 8.81 -19.23
C PRO A 66 -8.07 9.87 -18.27
N ALA A 67 -7.60 9.44 -17.09
CA ALA A 67 -7.07 10.35 -16.07
C ALA A 67 -5.92 11.25 -16.56
N THR A 68 -5.05 10.72 -17.43
CA THR A 68 -3.95 11.49 -18.03
C THR A 68 -4.47 12.61 -18.95
N VAL A 69 -5.51 12.34 -19.74
CA VAL A 69 -6.16 13.34 -20.61
C VAL A 69 -6.91 14.37 -19.76
N THR A 70 -7.59 13.95 -18.70
CA THR A 70 -8.23 14.88 -17.75
C THR A 70 -7.22 15.84 -17.12
N ARG A 71 -6.02 15.36 -16.78
CA ARG A 71 -4.93 16.20 -16.27
C ARG A 71 -4.43 17.18 -17.33
N LEU A 72 -4.22 16.72 -18.57
CA LEU A 72 -3.85 17.58 -19.70
C LEU A 72 -4.88 18.70 -19.92
N ILE A 73 -6.17 18.36 -20.00
CA ILE A 73 -7.24 19.34 -20.20
C ILE A 73 -7.26 20.38 -19.06
N ARG A 74 -7.04 19.95 -17.81
CA ARG A 74 -6.93 20.88 -16.69
C ARG A 74 -5.75 21.82 -16.86
N ASP A 75 -4.56 21.29 -17.12
CA ASP A 75 -3.34 22.10 -17.27
C ASP A 75 -3.43 23.05 -18.49
N LEU A 76 -4.16 22.67 -19.55
CA LEU A 76 -4.48 23.54 -20.70
C LEU A 76 -5.43 24.68 -20.29
N ARG A 77 -6.52 24.38 -19.58
CA ARG A 77 -7.48 25.39 -19.09
C ARG A 77 -6.85 26.36 -18.11
N ASP A 78 -6.02 25.86 -17.21
CA ASP A 78 -5.23 26.68 -16.28
C ASP A 78 -4.25 27.61 -17.04
N SER A 79 -3.88 27.25 -18.27
CA SER A 79 -3.06 28.07 -19.17
C SER A 79 -3.88 28.97 -20.11
N GLY A 80 -5.22 28.99 -19.99
CA GLY A 80 -6.11 29.88 -20.75
C GLY A 80 -6.93 29.23 -21.86
N ALA A 81 -6.86 27.91 -22.04
CA ALA A 81 -7.65 27.18 -23.04
C ALA A 81 -9.16 27.36 -22.84
N ARG A 82 -9.91 27.59 -23.93
CA ARG A 82 -11.35 27.90 -23.89
C ARG A 82 -12.25 26.84 -24.52
N VAL A 83 -11.76 26.09 -25.50
CA VAL A 83 -12.51 25.07 -26.24
C VAL A 83 -12.46 23.71 -25.54
N VAL A 84 -11.31 23.33 -24.97
CA VAL A 84 -11.17 22.02 -24.30
C VAL A 84 -12.06 21.91 -23.06
N GLN A 85 -12.74 20.77 -22.92
CA GLN A 85 -13.73 20.54 -21.88
C GLN A 85 -13.32 19.40 -20.95
N LEU A 86 -13.37 19.68 -19.64
CA LEU A 86 -13.22 18.64 -18.63
C LEU A 86 -14.35 17.60 -18.76
N PRO A 87 -14.07 16.33 -18.41
CA PRO A 87 -15.06 15.28 -18.48
C PRO A 87 -16.26 15.58 -17.58
N ARG A 88 -17.46 15.34 -18.11
CA ARG A 88 -18.73 15.57 -17.45
C ARG A 88 -19.24 14.28 -16.84
N CYS A 89 -20.02 14.40 -15.78
CA CYS A 89 -20.66 13.23 -15.17
C CYS A 89 -21.69 12.65 -16.14
N ALA A 90 -21.60 11.35 -16.43
CA ALA A 90 -22.53 10.67 -17.33
C ALA A 90 -24.01 10.71 -16.87
N LYS A 91 -24.27 10.99 -15.58
CA LYS A 91 -25.64 11.11 -15.03
C LYS A 91 -26.17 12.53 -14.97
N CYS A 92 -25.37 13.50 -14.52
CA CYS A 92 -25.85 14.87 -14.27
C CYS A 92 -25.22 15.93 -15.17
N ALA A 93 -24.35 15.55 -16.11
CA ALA A 93 -23.62 16.42 -17.04
C ALA A 93 -22.74 17.52 -16.41
N ASP A 94 -22.72 17.64 -15.07
CA ASP A 94 -21.83 18.56 -14.36
C ASP A 94 -20.36 18.18 -14.54
N VAL A 95 -19.51 19.20 -14.68
CA VAL A 95 -18.06 19.07 -14.61
C VAL A 95 -17.64 18.88 -13.16
N ARG A 96 -17.31 17.64 -12.78
CA ARG A 96 -16.85 17.26 -11.43
C ARG A 96 -15.81 16.14 -11.52
N PRO A 97 -14.99 15.94 -10.47
CA PRO A 97 -14.17 14.74 -10.37
C PRO A 97 -15.03 13.47 -10.48
N LEU A 98 -14.76 12.67 -11.51
CA LEU A 98 -15.43 11.40 -11.74
C LEU A 98 -14.72 10.32 -10.94
N VAL A 99 -15.43 9.72 -9.99
CA VAL A 99 -14.85 8.83 -8.97
C VAL A 99 -15.04 7.36 -9.28
N ARG A 100 -15.99 7.02 -10.16
CA ARG A 100 -16.32 5.63 -10.48
C ARG A 100 -17.02 5.48 -11.82
N THR A 101 -16.77 4.37 -12.50
CA THR A 101 -17.59 3.84 -13.62
C THR A 101 -18.85 3.12 -13.10
N ALA A 102 -20.02 3.63 -13.47
CA ALA A 102 -21.34 3.00 -13.26
C ALA A 102 -21.87 2.43 -14.59
N SER A 103 -23.06 1.80 -14.56
CA SER A 103 -23.73 1.28 -15.76
C SER A 103 -23.99 2.35 -16.81
N VAL A 104 -24.23 3.59 -16.38
CA VAL A 104 -24.45 4.76 -17.24
C VAL A 104 -23.16 5.45 -17.69
N GLY A 105 -21.97 4.98 -17.31
CA GLY A 105 -20.68 5.64 -17.56
C GLY A 105 -19.99 6.15 -16.29
N LYS A 106 -18.92 6.95 -16.41
CA LYS A 106 -18.21 7.51 -15.25
C LYS A 106 -19.01 8.64 -14.60
N VAL A 107 -19.16 8.58 -13.28
CA VAL A 107 -20.01 9.47 -12.51
C VAL A 107 -19.26 10.19 -11.39
N CYS A 108 -19.74 11.39 -11.03
CA CYS A 108 -19.25 12.15 -9.88
C CYS A 108 -19.69 11.50 -8.56
N ALA A 109 -19.04 11.84 -7.44
CA ALA A 109 -19.34 11.25 -6.13
C ALA A 109 -20.80 11.40 -5.69
N ARG A 110 -21.44 12.54 -6.01
CA ARG A 110 -22.88 12.76 -5.71
C ARG A 110 -23.77 11.81 -6.49
N CYS A 111 -23.54 11.69 -7.80
CA CYS A 111 -24.30 10.78 -8.66
C CYS A 111 -24.02 9.31 -8.35
N ASP A 112 -22.78 8.97 -8.00
CA ASP A 112 -22.43 7.66 -7.49
C ASP A 112 -23.21 7.31 -6.23
N TYR A 113 -23.23 8.20 -5.25
CA TYR A 113 -23.98 8.02 -4.02
C TYR A 113 -25.48 7.85 -4.30
N SER A 114 -26.06 8.70 -5.16
CA SER A 114 -27.46 8.60 -5.59
C SER A 114 -27.77 7.29 -6.30
N LEU A 115 -26.90 6.79 -7.19
CA LEU A 115 -27.11 5.53 -7.91
C LEU A 115 -26.98 4.30 -7.01
N ARG A 116 -26.22 4.41 -5.92
CA ARG A 116 -26.05 3.34 -4.93
C ARG A 116 -27.10 3.39 -3.81
N ARG A 117 -27.90 4.45 -3.75
CA ARG A 117 -29.03 4.54 -2.82
C ARG A 117 -30.08 3.54 -3.28
N THR A 118 -30.34 2.59 -2.41
CA THR A 118 -31.33 1.56 -2.64
C THR A 118 -31.99 1.30 -1.29
N ASP A 119 -33.32 1.30 -1.28
CA ASP A 119 -34.07 0.83 -0.13
C ASP A 119 -34.09 -0.69 -0.15
N VAL A 120 -33.87 -1.26 1.03
CA VAL A 120 -33.79 -2.70 1.23
C VAL A 120 -34.68 -3.07 2.39
N GLU A 121 -35.28 -4.25 2.34
CA GLU A 121 -35.80 -4.88 3.54
C GLU A 121 -34.62 -5.20 4.46
N CYS A 122 -34.56 -4.53 5.61
CA CYS A 122 -33.44 -4.64 6.53
C CYS A 122 -33.48 -6.00 7.25
N GLY A 123 -32.41 -6.79 7.15
CA GLY A 123 -32.37 -8.10 7.82
C GLY A 123 -32.26 -8.08 9.35
N LEU A 124 -32.30 -6.89 10.00
CA LEU A 124 -32.34 -6.77 11.46
C LEU A 124 -33.66 -6.25 12.00
N CYS A 125 -34.28 -5.29 11.31
CA CYS A 125 -35.53 -4.68 11.77
C CYS A 125 -36.72 -4.96 10.86
N HIS A 126 -36.50 -5.66 9.74
CA HIS A 126 -37.49 -6.04 8.73
C HIS A 126 -38.27 -4.88 8.11
N ARG A 127 -37.80 -3.64 8.30
CA ARG A 127 -38.39 -2.45 7.67
C ARG A 127 -37.67 -2.12 6.37
N ILE A 128 -38.42 -1.69 5.36
CA ILE A 128 -37.88 -1.14 4.12
C ILE A 128 -37.28 0.23 4.40
N ARG A 129 -35.95 0.34 4.26
CA ARG A 129 -35.18 1.57 4.55
C ARG A 129 -33.93 1.65 3.69
N GLN A 130 -33.34 2.84 3.64
CA GLN A 130 -32.09 3.09 2.91
C GLN A 130 -30.97 2.15 3.39
N ARG A 131 -30.42 1.39 2.45
CA ARG A 131 -29.26 0.52 2.69
C ARG A 131 -28.04 1.34 3.11
N ARG A 132 -27.34 0.86 4.13
CA ARG A 132 -26.00 1.36 4.51
C ARG A 132 -24.89 0.36 4.25
N GLY A 133 -25.14 -0.92 4.53
CA GLY A 133 -24.14 -1.96 4.39
C GLY A 133 -24.76 -3.32 4.15
N GLN A 134 -23.90 -4.27 3.85
CA GLN A 134 -24.25 -5.67 3.68
C GLN A 134 -23.20 -6.49 4.44
N VAL A 135 -23.67 -7.47 5.21
CA VAL A 135 -22.83 -8.44 5.90
C VAL A 135 -23.28 -9.81 5.42
N LEU A 136 -22.35 -10.62 4.91
CA LEU A 136 -22.68 -11.84 4.16
C LEU A 136 -23.71 -11.52 3.05
N ASN A 137 -24.86 -12.19 3.08
CA ASN A 137 -25.96 -11.95 2.13
C ASN A 137 -27.07 -11.04 2.68
N THR A 138 -26.90 -10.52 3.90
CA THR A 138 -27.93 -9.75 4.61
C THR A 138 -27.72 -8.25 4.42
N GLN A 139 -28.72 -7.56 3.88
CA GLN A 139 -28.71 -6.11 3.70
C GLN A 139 -29.16 -5.40 4.99
N ILE A 140 -28.40 -4.38 5.41
CA ILE A 140 -28.63 -3.65 6.66
C ILE A 140 -28.91 -2.18 6.37
N CYS A 141 -30.00 -1.66 6.94
CA CYS A 141 -30.37 -0.26 6.78
C CYS A 141 -29.45 0.70 7.56
N GLN A 142 -29.49 1.99 7.19
CA GLN A 142 -28.69 3.04 7.82
C GLN A 142 -28.97 3.22 9.31
N SER A 143 -30.22 3.10 9.76
CA SER A 143 -30.56 3.24 11.18
C SER A 143 -29.96 2.11 12.01
N CYS A 144 -30.18 0.85 11.61
CA CYS A 144 -29.64 -0.32 12.31
C CYS A 144 -28.11 -0.34 12.27
N TRP A 145 -27.50 0.07 11.15
CA TRP A 145 -26.04 0.18 11.05
C TRP A 145 -25.49 1.23 12.02
N ARG A 146 -26.14 2.39 12.13
CA ARG A 146 -25.72 3.46 13.05
C ARG A 146 -25.88 3.00 14.51
N LEU A 147 -27.03 2.46 14.87
CA LEU A 147 -27.31 2.00 16.22
C LEU A 147 -26.33 0.89 16.63
N GLY A 148 -26.17 -0.14 15.80
CA GLY A 148 -25.23 -1.21 16.06
C GLY A 148 -23.77 -0.79 16.04
N SER A 149 -23.42 0.36 15.44
CA SER A 149 -22.05 0.89 15.53
C SER A 149 -21.78 1.44 16.94
N ILE A 150 -22.79 2.01 17.60
CA ILE A 150 -22.65 2.56 18.96
C ILE A 150 -22.40 1.43 19.97
N THR A 151 -23.18 0.36 19.88
CA THR A 151 -23.09 -0.80 20.77
C THR A 151 -22.13 -1.89 20.28
N GLY A 152 -21.50 -1.68 19.12
CA GLY A 152 -20.86 -2.76 18.37
C GLY A 152 -19.73 -3.49 19.08
N ALA A 153 -18.95 -2.79 19.91
CA ALA A 153 -17.87 -3.39 20.70
C ALA A 153 -18.42 -4.27 21.83
N GLU A 154 -19.38 -3.74 22.59
CA GLU A 154 -20.07 -4.43 23.68
C GLU A 154 -20.82 -5.67 23.22
N ASP A 155 -21.61 -5.53 22.17
CA ASP A 155 -22.36 -6.63 21.60
C ASP A 155 -21.42 -7.69 20.98
N PHE A 156 -20.26 -7.28 20.44
CA PHE A 156 -19.23 -8.21 19.97
C PHE A 156 -18.63 -9.02 21.13
N VAL A 157 -18.25 -8.36 22.24
CA VAL A 157 -17.75 -9.04 23.44
C VAL A 157 -18.77 -10.06 23.92
N THR A 158 -20.04 -9.66 23.99
CA THR A 158 -21.15 -10.56 24.37
C THR A 158 -21.25 -11.76 23.43
N ALA A 159 -21.20 -11.53 22.11
CA ALA A 159 -21.27 -12.60 21.11
C ALA A 159 -20.12 -13.59 21.22
N VAL A 160 -18.91 -13.12 21.54
CA VAL A 160 -17.71 -13.95 21.79
C VAL A 160 -17.86 -14.76 23.08
N LEU A 161 -18.24 -14.13 24.19
CA LEU A 161 -18.40 -14.79 25.50
C LEU A 161 -19.47 -15.89 25.48
N PHE A 162 -20.45 -15.79 24.58
CA PHE A 162 -21.48 -16.82 24.41
C PHE A 162 -20.97 -18.05 23.62
N ARG A 163 -20.05 -17.85 22.68
CA ARG A 163 -19.64 -18.88 21.69
C ARG A 163 -18.27 -19.49 21.94
N THR A 164 -17.51 -18.93 22.87
CA THR A 164 -16.13 -19.34 23.12
C THR A 164 -15.92 -19.72 24.58
N ARG A 165 -15.01 -20.66 24.80
CA ARG A 165 -14.45 -20.95 26.13
C ARG A 165 -13.10 -20.25 26.26
N SER A 166 -12.68 -19.98 27.48
CA SER A 166 -11.38 -19.38 27.76
C SER A 166 -10.66 -20.12 28.88
N ALA A 167 -9.34 -19.95 28.93
CA ALA A 167 -8.55 -20.35 30.08
C ALA A 167 -8.74 -19.33 31.21
N GLY A 168 -9.01 -19.82 32.42
CA GLY A 168 -9.21 -19.01 33.61
C GLY A 168 -10.67 -18.60 33.84
N SER A 169 -10.88 -17.58 34.66
CA SER A 169 -12.24 -17.14 35.01
C SER A 169 -12.91 -16.39 33.86
N ARG A 170 -14.25 -16.53 33.77
CA ARG A 170 -15.05 -15.82 32.76
C ARG A 170 -14.91 -14.30 32.88
N THR A 171 -14.87 -13.79 34.10
CA THR A 171 -14.79 -12.34 34.39
C THR A 171 -13.45 -11.75 33.94
N GLU A 172 -12.33 -12.43 34.18
CA GLU A 172 -11.01 -11.96 33.71
C GLU A 172 -10.88 -12.02 32.20
N PHE A 173 -11.44 -13.05 31.56
CA PHE A 173 -11.48 -13.14 30.10
C PHE A 173 -12.32 -12.02 29.49
N GLU A 174 -13.48 -11.74 30.05
CA GLU A 174 -14.33 -10.61 29.65
C GLU A 174 -13.60 -9.27 29.80
N ALA A 175 -12.94 -9.02 30.93
CA ALA A 175 -12.17 -7.79 31.15
C ALA A 175 -11.05 -7.61 30.11
N ARG A 176 -10.29 -8.67 29.82
CA ARG A 176 -9.25 -8.66 28.78
C ARG A 176 -9.82 -8.41 27.38
N LEU A 177 -10.96 -9.02 27.04
CA LEU A 177 -11.65 -8.79 25.76
C LEU A 177 -12.14 -7.34 25.60
N ARG A 178 -12.70 -6.76 26.66
CA ARG A 178 -13.14 -5.36 26.68
C ARG A 178 -11.95 -4.41 26.49
N GLN A 179 -10.86 -4.67 27.21
CA GLN A 179 -9.63 -3.90 27.06
C GLN A 179 -9.06 -4.02 25.64
N ALA A 180 -9.04 -5.22 25.07
CA ALA A 180 -8.51 -5.49 23.74
C ALA A 180 -9.36 -4.88 22.61
N THR A 181 -10.67 -4.76 22.81
CA THR A 181 -11.57 -4.12 21.84
C THR A 181 -11.70 -2.61 22.04
N ASN A 182 -11.12 -2.05 23.12
CA ASN A 182 -11.11 -0.62 23.36
C ASN A 182 -10.35 0.13 22.26
N GLY A 183 -10.93 1.23 21.75
CA GLY A 183 -10.36 2.00 20.65
C GLY A 183 -10.51 1.37 19.25
N MET A 184 -11.14 0.19 19.13
CA MET A 184 -11.44 -0.39 17.83
C MET A 184 -12.52 0.39 17.09
N SER A 185 -12.49 0.31 15.76
CA SER A 185 -13.54 0.92 14.95
C SER A 185 -14.89 0.26 15.25
N ALA A 186 -15.85 1.06 15.71
CA ALA A 186 -17.26 0.72 15.87
C ALA A 186 -17.83 -0.07 14.67
N SER A 187 -17.46 0.32 13.44
CA SER A 187 -17.91 -0.36 12.23
C SER A 187 -17.26 -1.73 12.02
N ILE A 188 -16.04 -1.96 12.52
CA ILE A 188 -15.40 -3.27 12.48
C ILE A 188 -16.09 -4.20 13.48
N CYS A 189 -16.26 -3.76 14.74
CA CYS A 189 -16.92 -4.56 15.78
C CYS A 189 -18.35 -4.95 15.37
N LEU A 190 -19.14 -3.99 14.88
CA LEU A 190 -20.48 -4.27 14.34
C LEU A 190 -20.44 -5.32 13.22
N ARG A 191 -19.56 -5.15 12.24
CA ARG A 191 -19.50 -6.07 11.09
C ARG A 191 -19.13 -7.48 11.51
N THR A 192 -18.13 -7.62 12.38
CA THR A 192 -17.69 -8.92 12.86
C THR A 192 -18.77 -9.57 13.72
N ARG A 193 -19.44 -8.81 14.59
CA ARG A 193 -20.60 -9.30 15.34
C ARG A 193 -21.69 -9.83 14.42
N LEU A 194 -22.12 -9.03 13.45
CA LEU A 194 -23.16 -9.43 12.50
C LEU A 194 -22.73 -10.64 11.67
N GLU A 195 -21.46 -10.74 11.32
CA GLU A 195 -20.92 -11.91 10.60
C GLU A 195 -21.01 -13.18 11.46
N ILE A 196 -20.75 -13.08 12.77
CA ILE A 196 -20.91 -14.18 13.72
C ILE A 196 -22.39 -14.58 13.88
N GLU A 197 -23.29 -13.60 14.02
CA GLU A 197 -24.71 -13.85 14.27
C GLU A 197 -25.46 -14.36 13.04
N LEU A 198 -25.11 -13.86 11.85
CA LEU A 198 -25.82 -14.16 10.60
C LEU A 198 -25.22 -15.35 9.85
N SER A 199 -24.03 -15.82 10.25
CA SER A 199 -23.42 -17.00 9.65
C SER A 199 -24.19 -18.25 10.06
N SER A 200 -24.54 -19.10 9.09
CA SER A 200 -25.04 -20.45 9.35
C SER A 200 -23.94 -21.43 9.77
N ARG A 201 -22.67 -21.03 9.65
CA ARG A 201 -21.49 -21.79 10.05
C ARG A 201 -20.97 -21.28 11.39
N ASP A 202 -20.44 -22.19 12.18
CA ASP A 202 -19.61 -21.82 13.33
C ASP A 202 -18.24 -21.31 12.84
N LEU A 203 -18.12 -19.99 12.75
CA LEU A 203 -16.88 -19.34 12.31
C LEU A 203 -15.76 -19.48 13.34
N PHE A 204 -16.06 -19.81 14.60
CA PHE A 204 -15.02 -20.10 15.60
C PHE A 204 -14.44 -21.50 15.43
N ALA A 205 -15.24 -22.46 14.95
CA ALA A 205 -14.76 -23.77 14.53
C ALA A 205 -14.01 -23.72 13.19
N ASP A 206 -14.54 -22.97 12.21
CA ASP A 206 -13.98 -22.85 10.86
C ASP A 206 -13.60 -21.40 10.48
N PRO A 207 -12.53 -20.83 11.08
CA PRO A 207 -12.17 -19.42 10.89
C PRO A 207 -11.75 -19.05 9.46
N GLN A 208 -11.49 -20.04 8.61
CA GLN A 208 -11.19 -19.85 7.19
C GLN A 208 -12.40 -19.34 6.39
N PHE A 209 -13.64 -19.51 6.83
CA PHE A 209 -14.81 -18.94 6.13
C PHE A 209 -15.08 -17.47 6.47
N GLY A 210 -14.48 -16.96 7.55
CA GLY A 210 -14.70 -15.59 8.00
C GLY A 210 -14.07 -14.53 7.10
N SER A 211 -14.50 -13.28 7.28
CA SER A 211 -13.90 -12.13 6.65
C SER A 211 -12.49 -11.83 7.18
N ALA A 212 -11.79 -10.87 6.57
CA ALA A 212 -10.49 -10.43 7.05
C ALA A 212 -10.62 -9.74 8.43
N ASN A 213 -11.73 -9.03 8.64
CA ASN A 213 -12.06 -8.42 9.93
C ASN A 213 -12.34 -9.50 10.98
N PHE A 214 -13.14 -10.51 10.64
CA PHE A 214 -13.34 -11.65 11.52
C PHE A 214 -12.04 -12.35 11.85
N GLY A 215 -11.18 -12.64 10.86
CA GLY A 215 -9.87 -13.25 11.12
C GLY A 215 -8.99 -12.45 12.06
N THR A 216 -8.97 -11.12 11.91
CA THR A 216 -8.22 -10.22 12.81
C THR A 216 -8.78 -10.27 14.24
N MET A 217 -10.11 -10.25 14.38
CA MET A 217 -10.78 -10.36 15.67
C MET A 217 -10.62 -11.75 16.28
N TYR A 218 -10.61 -12.80 15.47
CA TYR A 218 -10.39 -14.18 15.88
C TYR A 218 -8.99 -14.34 16.50
N ASP A 219 -7.97 -13.82 15.81
CA ASP A 219 -6.58 -13.88 16.28
C ASP A 219 -6.42 -13.08 17.60
N LEU A 220 -7.11 -11.93 17.74
CA LEU A 220 -7.18 -11.17 18.99
C LEU A 220 -7.88 -11.94 20.12
N VAL A 221 -9.07 -12.49 19.86
CA VAL A 221 -9.85 -13.25 20.85
C VAL A 221 -9.04 -14.44 21.35
N ARG A 222 -8.34 -15.13 20.45
CA ARG A 222 -7.41 -16.20 20.80
C ARG A 222 -6.24 -15.69 21.67
N SER A 223 -5.62 -14.57 21.32
CA SER A 223 -4.46 -14.04 22.07
C SER A 223 -4.81 -13.57 23.49
N VAL A 224 -6.05 -13.14 23.73
CA VAL A 224 -6.52 -12.79 25.08
C VAL A 224 -7.00 -13.98 25.91
N GLY A 225 -6.90 -15.20 25.38
CA GLY A 225 -7.08 -16.44 26.16
C GLY A 225 -8.27 -17.30 25.77
N ALA A 226 -8.91 -17.06 24.63
CA ALA A 226 -9.94 -17.97 24.12
C ALA A 226 -9.32 -19.29 23.62
N ILE A 227 -9.96 -20.41 23.97
CA ILE A 227 -9.60 -21.75 23.52
C ILE A 227 -10.24 -21.95 22.14
N LEU A 228 -9.47 -21.66 21.10
CA LEU A 228 -9.90 -21.70 19.70
C LEU A 228 -8.89 -22.47 18.84
N PRO A 229 -9.30 -23.12 17.74
CA PRO A 229 -8.36 -23.76 16.83
C PRO A 229 -7.35 -22.75 16.26
N VAL A 230 -6.19 -23.22 15.78
CA VAL A 230 -5.28 -22.31 15.09
C VAL A 230 -5.85 -21.99 13.72
N ARG A 231 -5.95 -20.71 13.40
CA ARG A 231 -6.40 -20.27 12.08
C ARG A 231 -5.36 -20.63 11.02
N ALA A 232 -5.79 -21.34 9.99
CA ALA A 232 -4.91 -21.85 8.93
C ALA A 232 -5.50 -21.62 7.54
N CYS A 233 -4.65 -21.68 6.52
CA CYS A 233 -5.06 -21.49 5.14
C CYS A 233 -6.09 -22.54 4.72
N GLY A 234 -7.25 -22.11 4.23
CA GLY A 234 -8.31 -23.02 3.80
C GLY A 234 -7.95 -23.96 2.63
N HIS A 235 -6.78 -23.78 2.01
CA HIS A 235 -6.34 -24.58 0.87
C HIS A 235 -5.06 -25.39 1.11
N CYS A 236 -4.12 -24.92 1.95
CA CYS A 236 -2.88 -25.64 2.23
C CYS A 236 -2.63 -25.91 3.72
N SER A 237 -3.58 -25.53 4.57
CA SER A 237 -3.56 -25.73 6.03
C SER A 237 -2.34 -25.15 6.75
N ARG A 238 -1.52 -24.36 6.07
CA ARG A 238 -0.40 -23.65 6.70
C ARG A 238 -0.92 -22.54 7.58
N GLN A 239 -0.31 -22.42 8.76
CA GLN A 239 -0.52 -21.34 9.71
C GLN A 239 0.29 -20.13 9.24
N VAL A 240 -0.27 -19.44 8.26
CA VAL A 240 0.29 -18.27 7.62
C VAL A 240 -0.85 -17.25 7.51
N PRO A 241 -0.54 -15.97 7.29
CA PRO A 241 -1.53 -14.92 7.09
C PRO A 241 -2.44 -15.23 5.91
N LEU A 242 -3.71 -14.96 6.14
CA LEU A 242 -4.76 -15.21 5.17
C LEU A 242 -5.35 -13.87 4.73
N THR A 243 -4.59 -13.16 3.89
CA THR A 243 -4.98 -11.86 3.33
C THR A 243 -5.98 -12.02 2.19
N GLU A 244 -5.98 -13.18 1.54
CA GLU A 244 -6.69 -13.41 0.29
C GLU A 244 -7.98 -14.20 0.49
N LYS A 245 -8.88 -14.13 -0.50
CA LYS A 245 -10.07 -14.97 -0.59
C LYS A 245 -10.01 -15.78 -1.88
N LEU A 246 -10.18 -17.10 -1.77
CA LEU A 246 -10.22 -18.05 -2.89
C LEU A 246 -11.30 -19.10 -2.57
N ASP A 247 -12.23 -19.31 -3.49
CA ASP A 247 -13.35 -20.29 -3.35
C ASP A 247 -14.12 -20.17 -2.02
N GLY A 248 -14.39 -18.93 -1.60
CA GLY A 248 -15.09 -18.66 -0.34
C GLY A 248 -14.21 -18.70 0.91
N LEU A 249 -13.00 -19.25 0.82
CA LEU A 249 -12.08 -19.46 1.94
C LEU A 249 -11.00 -18.38 2.02
N ARG A 250 -10.56 -18.10 3.25
CA ARG A 250 -9.37 -17.30 3.53
C ARG A 250 -8.13 -18.13 3.26
N THR A 251 -7.28 -17.61 2.38
CA THR A 251 -6.08 -18.31 1.91
C THR A 251 -4.85 -17.44 1.99
N CYS A 252 -3.69 -18.09 2.00
CA CYS A 252 -2.42 -17.40 1.92
C CYS A 252 -2.17 -16.86 0.51
N ASP A 253 -1.37 -15.79 0.43
CA ASP A 253 -0.99 -15.17 -0.84
C ASP A 253 -0.42 -16.19 -1.84
N ARG A 254 0.34 -17.19 -1.37
CA ARG A 254 0.87 -18.27 -2.23
C ARG A 254 -0.22 -19.10 -2.90
N CYS A 255 -1.26 -19.51 -2.16
CA CYS A 255 -2.37 -20.31 -2.72
C CYS A 255 -3.17 -19.48 -3.73
N ARG A 256 -3.51 -18.23 -3.39
CA ARG A 256 -4.15 -17.31 -4.35
C ARG A 256 -3.30 -17.09 -5.61
N ARG A 257 -2.00 -16.86 -5.45
CA ARG A 257 -1.09 -16.66 -6.59
C ARG A 257 -1.06 -17.87 -7.51
N ARG A 258 -0.99 -19.08 -6.94
CA ARG A 258 -1.01 -20.34 -7.70
C ARG A 258 -2.33 -20.53 -8.46
N ALA A 259 -3.47 -20.26 -7.80
CA ALA A 259 -4.79 -20.34 -8.44
C ALA A 259 -4.94 -19.34 -9.60
N ASN A 260 -4.26 -18.20 -9.55
CA ASN A 260 -4.27 -17.17 -10.60
C ASN A 260 -3.15 -17.34 -11.64
N MET A 261 -2.39 -18.44 -11.62
CA MET A 261 -1.40 -18.69 -12.67
C MET A 261 -2.11 -19.10 -13.96
N ALA A 262 -1.70 -18.48 -15.06
CA ALA A 262 -2.09 -18.85 -16.41
C ALA A 262 -0.82 -19.07 -17.25
N PRO A 263 -0.88 -19.86 -18.34
CA PRO A 263 0.23 -19.91 -19.29
C PRO A 263 0.49 -18.50 -19.84
N CYS A 264 1.75 -18.11 -19.86
CA CYS A 264 2.19 -16.89 -20.55
C CYS A 264 2.07 -17.10 -22.06
N ASP A 265 1.44 -16.17 -22.78
CA ASP A 265 1.22 -16.33 -24.22
C ASP A 265 2.53 -16.28 -25.05
N SER A 266 3.65 -15.89 -24.44
CA SER A 266 4.97 -15.83 -25.10
C SER A 266 5.91 -16.98 -24.73
N CYS A 267 5.94 -17.45 -23.47
CA CYS A 267 6.86 -18.51 -23.04
C CYS A 267 6.17 -19.78 -22.55
N SER A 268 4.84 -19.80 -22.54
CA SER A 268 3.97 -20.89 -22.10
C SER A 268 4.15 -21.32 -20.64
N GLN A 269 5.06 -20.70 -19.88
CA GLN A 269 5.29 -21.02 -18.47
C GLN A 269 4.12 -20.53 -17.60
N PRO A 270 3.63 -21.34 -16.65
CA PRO A 270 2.63 -20.93 -15.68
C PRO A 270 3.13 -19.74 -14.86
N SER A 271 2.41 -18.63 -14.91
CA SER A 271 2.81 -17.41 -14.21
C SER A 271 1.63 -16.49 -13.94
N ILE A 272 1.83 -15.52 -13.06
CA ILE A 272 0.87 -14.41 -12.90
C ILE A 272 1.05 -13.48 -14.10
N THR A 273 -0.06 -13.15 -14.76
CA THR A 273 -0.08 -12.13 -15.82
C THR A 273 0.40 -10.80 -15.26
N SER A 274 1.54 -10.33 -15.77
CA SER A 274 2.12 -9.05 -15.38
C SER A 274 1.64 -7.90 -16.25
N ARG A 275 1.32 -8.19 -17.52
CA ARG A 275 0.88 -7.19 -18.49
C ARG A 275 -0.04 -7.84 -19.52
N ILE A 276 -1.08 -7.11 -19.92
CA ILE A 276 -1.92 -7.41 -21.07
C ILE A 276 -1.58 -6.39 -22.16
N MET A 277 -1.28 -6.88 -23.36
CA MET A 277 -0.97 -6.08 -24.55
C MET A 277 -2.27 -5.57 -25.20
N VAL A 278 -2.14 -4.69 -26.20
CA VAL A 278 -3.31 -4.08 -26.88
C VAL A 278 -4.14 -5.12 -27.62
N ASP A 279 -3.50 -6.15 -28.16
CA ASP A 279 -4.11 -7.29 -28.85
C ASP A 279 -4.66 -8.37 -27.90
N GLY A 280 -4.63 -8.14 -26.59
CA GLY A 280 -5.09 -9.09 -25.57
C GLY A 280 -4.02 -10.08 -25.08
N THR A 281 -2.81 -10.08 -25.67
CA THR A 281 -1.72 -10.99 -25.25
C THR A 281 -1.32 -10.77 -23.79
N ARG A 282 -1.30 -11.84 -23.00
CA ARG A 282 -0.97 -11.87 -21.57
C ARG A 282 0.47 -12.33 -21.36
N LEU A 283 1.29 -11.45 -20.81
CA LEU A 283 2.72 -11.70 -20.62
C LEU A 283 3.11 -11.78 -19.14
N CYS A 284 3.98 -12.74 -18.82
CA CYS A 284 4.64 -12.83 -17.53
C CYS A 284 5.68 -11.71 -17.36
N ILE A 285 6.09 -11.41 -16.13
CA ILE A 285 7.07 -10.33 -15.88
C ILE A 285 8.41 -10.57 -16.59
N SER A 286 8.83 -11.83 -16.76
CA SER A 286 10.06 -12.18 -17.47
C SER A 286 9.96 -11.84 -18.96
N CYS A 287 8.87 -12.24 -19.62
CA CYS A 287 8.59 -11.89 -21.02
C CYS A 287 8.42 -10.38 -21.19
N VAL A 288 7.71 -9.71 -20.27
CA VAL A 288 7.63 -8.25 -20.25
C VAL A 288 9.02 -7.63 -20.21
N ASN A 289 9.89 -8.08 -19.30
CA ASN A 289 11.26 -7.56 -19.19
C ASN A 289 12.13 -7.84 -20.42
N ARG A 290 11.77 -8.82 -21.26
CA ARG A 290 12.45 -9.16 -22.53
C ARG A 290 11.92 -8.41 -23.75
N LEU A 291 10.83 -7.65 -23.61
CA LEU A 291 10.27 -6.89 -24.72
C LEU A 291 11.31 -5.90 -25.28
N PRO A 292 11.42 -5.75 -26.62
CA PRO A 292 12.47 -4.93 -27.26
C PRO A 292 12.53 -3.49 -26.74
N GLN A 293 11.37 -2.87 -26.47
CA GLN A 293 11.29 -1.50 -25.94
C GLN A 293 11.89 -1.33 -24.53
N ASN A 294 12.14 -2.42 -23.80
CA ASN A 294 12.81 -2.37 -22.50
C ASN A 294 14.34 -2.42 -22.63
N PHE A 295 14.89 -2.53 -23.84
CA PHE A 295 16.33 -2.54 -24.11
C PHE A 295 16.76 -1.33 -24.92
N GLY A 296 17.99 -0.89 -24.67
CA GLY A 296 18.62 0.14 -25.47
C GLY A 296 20.10 0.26 -25.18
N THR A 297 20.81 0.96 -26.07
CA THR A 297 22.25 1.22 -25.94
C THR A 297 22.50 2.15 -24.77
N CYS A 298 23.21 1.67 -23.76
CA CYS A 298 23.50 2.48 -22.59
C CYS A 298 24.51 3.59 -22.93
N SER A 299 24.16 4.86 -22.70
CA SER A 299 25.03 6.02 -22.93
C SER A 299 26.33 5.97 -22.14
N ARG A 300 26.33 5.32 -20.97
CA ARG A 300 27.53 5.20 -20.12
C ARG A 300 28.47 4.04 -20.47
N CYS A 301 27.95 2.88 -20.84
CA CYS A 301 28.80 1.70 -21.10
C CYS A 301 28.77 1.20 -22.55
N GLY A 302 28.02 1.85 -23.43
CA GLY A 302 27.90 1.49 -24.86
C GLY A 302 27.15 0.19 -25.15
N ARG A 303 26.81 -0.62 -24.14
CA ARG A 303 26.18 -1.93 -24.33
C ARG A 303 24.66 -1.83 -24.43
N THR A 304 24.06 -2.62 -25.31
CA THR A 304 22.61 -2.83 -25.36
C THR A 304 22.18 -3.67 -24.17
N LYS A 305 21.44 -3.06 -23.24
CA LYS A 305 21.00 -3.71 -21.99
C LYS A 305 19.60 -3.23 -21.63
N GLN A 306 18.99 -3.91 -20.66
CA GLN A 306 17.72 -3.48 -20.10
C GLN A 306 17.84 -2.05 -19.54
N ILE A 307 16.96 -1.17 -20.00
CA ILE A 307 16.90 0.25 -19.64
C ILE A 307 16.52 0.33 -18.17
N GLY A 308 17.43 0.91 -17.39
CA GLY A 308 17.22 1.20 -15.98
C GLY A 308 16.64 2.59 -15.77
N SER A 309 17.05 3.59 -16.54
CA SER A 309 16.50 4.94 -16.49
C SER A 309 16.68 5.73 -17.78
N GLU A 310 15.67 6.55 -18.02
CA GLU A 310 15.55 7.63 -19.01
C GLU A 310 16.43 8.84 -18.66
N ARG A 311 17.35 9.37 -19.48
CA ARG A 311 18.04 10.65 -19.17
C ARG A 311 18.24 11.52 -20.41
N PRO A 312 18.39 12.86 -20.27
CA PRO A 312 18.76 13.74 -21.38
C PRO A 312 20.03 13.29 -22.12
N GLU A 313 21.05 12.87 -21.37
CA GLU A 313 22.33 12.33 -21.85
C GLU A 313 22.22 10.92 -22.48
N GLY A 314 21.03 10.32 -22.48
CA GLY A 314 20.75 9.03 -23.10
C GLY A 314 20.34 7.94 -22.12
N LEU A 315 20.18 6.71 -22.63
CA LEU A 315 19.65 5.59 -21.86
C LEU A 315 20.69 5.10 -20.86
N LEU A 316 20.31 4.89 -19.61
CA LEU A 316 21.15 4.20 -18.64
C LEU A 316 20.64 2.80 -18.39
N CYS A 317 21.49 1.79 -18.59
CA CYS A 317 21.16 0.44 -18.16
C CYS A 317 21.05 0.37 -16.64
N ARG A 318 20.29 -0.62 -16.13
CA ARG A 318 20.10 -0.83 -14.68
C ARG A 318 21.42 -0.87 -13.90
N THR A 319 22.46 -1.50 -14.45
CA THR A 319 23.78 -1.57 -13.82
C THR A 319 24.47 -0.20 -13.75
N CYS A 320 24.50 0.56 -14.85
CA CYS A 320 25.11 1.89 -14.87
C CYS A 320 24.36 2.89 -13.99
N ARG A 321 23.03 2.83 -14.00
CA ARG A 321 22.17 3.61 -13.09
C ARG A 321 22.51 3.33 -11.63
N MET A 322 22.71 2.05 -11.25
CA MET A 322 23.11 1.70 -9.89
C MET A 322 24.53 2.20 -9.56
N LYS A 323 25.47 2.13 -10.50
CA LYS A 323 26.83 2.66 -10.31
C LYS A 323 26.86 4.19 -10.15
N GLU A 324 25.98 4.95 -10.79
CA GLU A 324 25.88 6.41 -10.57
C GLU A 324 25.32 6.77 -9.21
N ARG A 325 24.57 5.86 -8.60
CA ARG A 325 24.21 6.02 -7.20
C ARG A 325 25.42 5.83 -6.30
N SER A 326 26.56 5.33 -6.77
CA SER A 326 27.77 5.26 -5.98
C SER A 326 28.55 6.57 -6.04
N GLY A 327 28.90 7.11 -4.88
CA GLY A 327 29.74 8.30 -4.76
C GLY A 327 30.52 8.28 -3.44
N THR A 328 31.46 9.20 -3.30
CA THR A 328 32.18 9.41 -2.04
C THR A 328 31.22 10.03 -1.04
N CYS A 329 30.95 9.32 0.07
CA CYS A 329 30.11 9.85 1.12
C CYS A 329 30.81 11.02 1.82
N THR A 330 30.18 12.19 1.88
CA THR A 330 30.76 13.38 2.51
C THR A 330 30.92 13.24 4.03
N SER A 331 30.21 12.29 4.65
CA SER A 331 30.35 12.00 6.08
C SER A 331 31.46 10.98 6.41
N CYS A 332 31.74 9.98 5.57
CA CYS A 332 32.72 8.93 5.89
C CYS A 332 33.87 8.75 4.88
N GLY A 333 33.88 9.49 3.77
CA GLY A 333 34.93 9.44 2.76
C GLY A 333 34.94 8.18 1.89
N HIS A 334 34.09 7.19 2.15
CA HIS A 334 34.07 5.95 1.36
C HIS A 334 33.16 6.03 0.13
N VAL A 335 33.58 5.37 -0.95
CA VAL A 335 32.75 5.19 -2.16
C VAL A 335 31.70 4.12 -1.90
N ARG A 336 30.42 4.52 -1.89
CA ARG A 336 29.26 3.65 -1.62
C ARG A 336 28.03 4.15 -2.38
N PRO A 337 26.96 3.34 -2.52
CA PRO A 337 25.65 3.85 -2.88
C PRO A 337 25.24 4.98 -1.93
N CYS A 338 25.21 6.20 -2.44
CA CYS A 338 24.88 7.43 -1.76
C CYS A 338 23.55 8.00 -2.26
N ARG A 339 22.79 8.57 -1.33
CA ARG A 339 21.76 9.55 -1.67
C ARG A 339 22.50 10.77 -2.22
N PHE A 340 22.07 11.28 -3.37
CA PHE A 340 22.69 12.44 -4.03
C PHE A 340 24.18 12.24 -4.36
N ALA A 341 24.57 11.03 -4.76
CA ALA A 341 25.93 10.71 -5.18
C ALA A 341 26.50 11.74 -6.16
N GLY A 342 27.77 12.12 -5.96
CA GLY A 342 28.46 13.12 -6.79
C GLY A 342 28.17 14.57 -6.44
N THR A 343 27.41 14.85 -5.38
CA THR A 343 27.14 16.22 -4.88
C THR A 343 27.72 16.43 -3.49
N ALA A 344 27.80 17.67 -3.02
CA ALA A 344 28.17 17.99 -1.63
C ALA A 344 27.21 17.38 -0.59
N ARG A 345 26.01 16.94 -1.00
CA ARG A 345 25.03 16.25 -0.15
C ARG A 345 25.13 14.72 -0.25
N ALA A 346 26.17 14.18 -0.89
CA ALA A 346 26.35 12.75 -1.07
C ALA A 346 26.51 12.03 0.27
N ILE A 347 25.50 11.26 0.68
CA ILE A 347 25.53 10.53 1.95
C ILE A 347 25.18 9.07 1.73
N CYS A 348 26.07 8.16 2.13
CA CYS A 348 25.77 6.73 2.08
C CYS A 348 24.67 6.39 3.07
N GLU A 349 23.92 5.32 2.81
CA GLU A 349 22.80 4.94 3.66
C GLU A 349 23.22 4.88 5.13
N ASN A 350 24.34 4.21 5.44
CA ASN A 350 24.85 4.06 6.81
C ASN A 350 25.21 5.38 7.51
N CYS A 351 25.65 6.39 6.76
CA CYS A 351 25.92 7.71 7.33
C CYS A 351 24.66 8.57 7.45
N ALA A 352 23.63 8.30 6.63
CA ALA A 352 22.34 8.95 6.73
C ALA A 352 21.52 8.48 7.95
N LEU A 353 21.97 7.42 8.65
CA LEU A 353 21.42 7.04 9.94
C LEU A 353 21.93 8.00 11.02
N SER A 354 21.01 8.60 11.77
CA SER A 354 21.36 9.42 12.93
C SER A 354 22.04 8.56 13.99
N LYS A 355 23.20 9.05 14.46
CA LYS A 355 24.02 8.42 15.49
C LYS A 355 23.99 9.30 16.73
N GLU A 356 23.98 8.66 17.89
CA GLU A 356 24.05 9.33 19.20
C GLU A 356 25.11 8.63 20.06
N PRO A 357 25.68 9.33 21.06
CA PRO A 357 26.66 8.73 21.94
C PRO A 357 25.99 7.61 22.75
N CYS A 358 26.59 6.42 22.69
CA CYS A 358 26.13 5.31 23.49
C CYS A 358 26.40 5.58 24.98
N SER A 359 25.39 5.46 25.85
CA SER A 359 25.51 5.67 27.30
C SER A 359 26.53 4.75 27.96
N GLN A 360 26.86 3.60 27.35
CA GLN A 360 27.86 2.66 27.88
C GLN A 360 29.26 2.87 27.27
N CYS A 361 29.44 2.67 25.96
CA CYS A 361 30.78 2.77 25.36
C CYS A 361 31.17 4.20 24.92
N ARG A 362 30.27 5.18 25.06
CA ARG A 362 30.45 6.60 24.70
C ARG A 362 30.75 6.89 23.22
N ARG A 363 30.86 5.86 22.37
CA ARG A 363 31.06 6.01 20.93
C ARG A 363 29.76 6.41 20.24
N ASN A 364 29.84 7.33 19.27
CA ASN A 364 28.72 7.69 18.41
C ASN A 364 28.34 6.51 17.50
N LYS A 365 27.18 5.91 17.75
CA LYS A 365 26.67 4.74 17.05
C LYS A 365 25.20 4.93 16.72
N VAL A 366 24.71 4.14 15.77
CA VAL A 366 23.28 4.06 15.52
C VAL A 366 22.63 3.44 16.77
N PRO A 367 21.67 4.12 17.41
CA PRO A 367 21.02 3.59 18.60
C PRO A 367 20.24 2.33 18.25
N ALA A 368 20.40 1.31 19.09
CA ALA A 368 19.71 0.04 18.97
C ALA A 368 18.62 -0.12 20.03
N ASN A 369 18.89 0.33 21.26
CA ASN A 369 17.94 0.41 22.37
C ASN A 369 18.04 1.79 23.03
N ARG A 370 16.93 2.29 23.58
CA ARG A 370 16.93 3.47 24.47
C ARG A 370 16.68 3.04 25.91
N LEU A 371 17.38 3.67 26.84
CA LEU A 371 17.21 3.53 28.28
C LEU A 371 16.05 4.42 28.76
N ALA A 372 15.54 4.13 29.96
CA ALA A 372 14.41 4.87 30.54
C ALA A 372 14.73 6.36 30.80
N ASP A 373 16.00 6.69 31.00
CA ASP A 373 16.51 8.06 31.18
C ASP A 373 16.73 8.82 29.85
N GLY A 374 16.37 8.22 28.71
CA GLY A 374 16.57 8.78 27.37
C GLY A 374 17.94 8.47 26.75
N GLY A 375 18.85 7.86 27.50
CA GLY A 375 20.16 7.42 27.03
C GLY A 375 20.08 6.36 25.93
N SER A 376 21.10 6.27 25.09
CA SER A 376 21.11 5.35 23.94
C SER A 376 22.12 4.21 24.11
N LEU A 377 21.76 2.99 23.73
CA LEU A 377 22.70 1.87 23.66
C LEU A 377 22.92 1.46 22.21
N CYS A 378 24.19 1.36 21.80
CA CYS A 378 24.53 0.81 20.49
C CYS A 378 24.27 -0.70 20.44
N ALA A 379 24.15 -1.28 19.24
CA ALA A 379 23.84 -2.70 19.08
C ALA A 379 24.84 -3.66 19.77
N THR A 380 26.07 -3.23 20.03
CA THR A 380 27.09 -4.01 20.75
C THR A 380 26.92 -3.94 22.26
N CYS A 381 26.68 -2.74 22.78
CA CYS A 381 26.48 -2.49 24.21
C CYS A 381 25.08 -2.86 24.69
N SER A 382 24.11 -2.89 23.78
CA SER A 382 22.75 -3.31 24.06
C SER A 382 22.78 -4.74 24.61
N PRO A 383 22.16 -5.00 25.78
CA PRO A 383 22.12 -6.32 26.39
C PRO A 383 21.69 -7.38 25.37
N LYS A 384 22.54 -8.38 25.20
CA LYS A 384 22.25 -9.57 24.40
C LYS A 384 21.59 -10.55 25.34
N VAL A 385 20.28 -10.69 25.21
CA VAL A 385 19.55 -11.74 25.92
C VAL A 385 19.97 -13.06 25.26
N ILE A 386 20.82 -13.84 25.92
CA ILE A 386 21.22 -15.19 25.49
C ILE A 386 20.50 -16.17 26.40
N GLU A 387 19.62 -16.98 25.82
CA GLU A 387 18.85 -18.00 26.52
C GLU A 387 18.70 -19.21 25.59
N ALA A 388 18.32 -20.34 26.17
CA ALA A 388 17.98 -21.54 25.40
C ALA A 388 16.77 -21.23 24.51
N CYS A 389 16.96 -21.33 23.19
CA CYS A 389 15.88 -21.11 22.25
C CYS A 389 14.81 -22.18 22.41
N ALA A 390 13.54 -21.75 22.55
CA ALA A 390 12.39 -22.62 22.75
C ALA A 390 12.10 -23.59 21.57
N ASP A 391 12.72 -23.39 20.41
CA ASP A 391 12.58 -24.27 19.24
C ASP A 391 13.78 -25.22 19.11
N CYS A 392 14.98 -24.67 18.91
CA CYS A 392 16.18 -25.51 18.69
C CYS A 392 16.89 -25.95 19.99
N GLY A 393 16.46 -25.48 21.16
CA GLY A 393 17.05 -25.80 22.46
C GLY A 393 18.44 -25.19 22.74
N LYS A 394 19.06 -24.55 21.75
CA LYS A 394 20.44 -24.03 21.86
C LYS A 394 20.46 -22.65 22.51
N ASP A 395 21.44 -22.40 23.36
CA ASP A 395 21.74 -21.07 23.89
C ASP A 395 22.17 -20.16 22.74
N ARG A 396 21.31 -19.20 22.44
CA ARG A 396 21.47 -18.28 21.33
C ARG A 396 21.00 -16.91 21.76
N GLN A 397 21.49 -15.89 21.07
CA GLN A 397 20.92 -14.55 21.21
C GLN A 397 19.44 -14.59 20.81
N ILE A 398 18.57 -14.28 21.76
CA ILE A 398 17.13 -14.24 21.61
C ILE A 398 16.77 -12.98 20.85
N ARG A 399 16.20 -13.18 19.67
CA ARG A 399 15.79 -12.07 18.82
C ARG A 399 14.39 -11.60 19.19
N ALA A 400 13.59 -12.49 19.75
CA ALA A 400 12.27 -12.15 20.21
C ALA A 400 11.63 -13.27 21.02
N ARG A 401 10.50 -12.91 21.63
CA ARG A 401 9.71 -13.80 22.47
C ARG A 401 8.30 -13.90 21.92
N ILE A 402 7.77 -15.12 21.91
CA ILE A 402 6.37 -15.39 21.63
C ILE A 402 5.81 -16.00 22.89
N ASP A 403 4.79 -15.37 23.48
CA ASP A 403 4.19 -15.79 24.75
C ASP A 403 5.23 -16.01 25.87
N GLY A 404 6.25 -15.15 25.92
CA GLY A 404 7.37 -15.23 26.86
C GLY A 404 8.48 -16.22 26.46
N ALA A 405 8.19 -17.19 25.59
CA ALA A 405 9.16 -18.18 25.14
C ALA A 405 10.21 -17.56 24.21
N PRO A 406 11.52 -17.75 24.47
CA PRO A 406 12.60 -17.12 23.72
C PRO A 406 12.93 -17.82 22.40
N TYR A 407 13.02 -17.08 21.29
CA TYR A 407 13.43 -17.61 19.98
C TYR A 407 14.69 -16.93 19.44
N CYS A 408 15.62 -17.72 18.91
CA CYS A 408 16.81 -17.21 18.23
C CYS A 408 16.47 -16.65 16.84
N TRP A 409 17.42 -15.95 16.20
CA TRP A 409 17.22 -15.36 14.87
C TRP A 409 16.69 -16.35 13.83
N GLU A 410 17.33 -17.52 13.70
CA GLU A 410 17.02 -18.50 12.65
C GLU A 410 15.70 -19.24 12.90
N CYS A 411 15.44 -19.64 14.15
CA CYS A 411 14.19 -20.27 14.52
C CYS A 411 13.04 -19.27 14.52
N GLY A 412 13.29 -18.02 14.90
CA GLY A 412 12.32 -16.93 14.83
C GLY A 412 11.91 -16.59 13.40
N GLU A 413 12.86 -16.38 12.49
CA GLU A 413 12.53 -16.10 11.07
C GLU A 413 11.76 -17.24 10.38
N ARG A 414 11.97 -18.48 10.82
CA ARG A 414 11.21 -19.65 10.33
C ARG A 414 9.91 -19.88 11.09
N ASN A 415 9.74 -19.27 12.25
CA ASN A 415 8.57 -19.44 13.09
C ASN A 415 7.43 -18.54 12.54
N PRO A 416 6.31 -19.14 12.08
CA PRO A 416 5.23 -18.39 11.43
C PRO A 416 4.60 -17.30 12.29
N LEU A 417 4.79 -17.33 13.61
CA LEU A 417 4.28 -16.35 14.56
C LEU A 417 5.07 -15.02 14.53
N PHE A 418 6.22 -14.96 13.86
CA PHE A 418 7.04 -13.74 13.73
C PHE A 418 6.56 -12.73 12.69
N HIS A 419 5.80 -13.22 11.72
CA HIS A 419 5.15 -12.37 10.76
C HIS A 419 3.66 -12.48 11.05
N GLN A 420 2.99 -11.34 11.23
CA GLN A 420 1.57 -11.28 11.57
C GLN A 420 0.92 -10.12 10.79
N ASN A 421 -0.41 -10.07 10.78
CA ASN A 421 -1.11 -8.96 10.13
C ASN A 421 -1.04 -7.72 11.02
N CYS A 422 -0.53 -6.61 10.49
CA CYS A 422 -0.54 -5.33 11.18
C CYS A 422 -1.94 -5.00 11.69
N LEU A 423 -2.10 -4.72 12.99
CA LEU A 423 -3.39 -4.42 13.59
C LEU A 423 -4.10 -3.22 12.95
N ARG A 424 -3.35 -2.29 12.34
CA ARG A 424 -3.90 -1.15 11.59
C ARG A 424 -4.14 -1.39 10.11
N CYS A 425 -3.10 -1.69 9.32
CA CYS A 425 -3.24 -1.81 7.86
C CYS A 425 -3.40 -3.23 7.34
N CYS A 426 -3.42 -4.23 8.23
CA CYS A 426 -3.49 -5.66 7.92
C CYS A 426 -2.42 -6.17 6.96
N ARG A 427 -1.35 -5.39 6.72
CA ARG A 427 -0.19 -5.86 5.96
C ARG A 427 0.49 -6.96 6.77
N PHE A 428 0.74 -8.08 6.11
CA PHE A 428 1.53 -9.13 6.70
C PHE A 428 3.00 -8.75 6.75
N GLU A 429 3.52 -8.54 7.95
CA GLU A 429 4.91 -8.21 8.15
C GLU A 429 5.40 -8.60 9.54
N TYR A 430 6.70 -8.45 9.77
CA TYR A 430 7.27 -8.36 11.10
C TYR A 430 6.65 -7.17 11.85
N LEU A 431 5.87 -7.45 12.89
CA LEU A 431 5.18 -6.44 13.67
C LEU A 431 6.05 -5.97 14.83
N SER A 432 5.93 -4.68 15.17
CA SER A 432 6.46 -4.19 16.45
C SER A 432 5.70 -4.79 17.63
N GLN A 433 6.21 -4.61 18.85
CA GLN A 433 5.53 -5.07 20.09
C GLN A 433 4.09 -4.52 20.24
N LEU A 434 3.77 -3.41 19.56
CA LEU A 434 2.42 -2.82 19.51
C LEU A 434 1.51 -3.46 18.45
N GLY A 435 1.94 -4.53 17.78
CA GLY A 435 1.20 -5.18 16.70
C GLY A 435 1.08 -4.34 15.42
N LEU A 436 1.87 -3.28 15.28
CA LEU A 436 1.88 -2.43 14.09
C LEU A 436 3.06 -2.74 13.19
N CYS A 437 2.82 -2.83 11.87
CA CYS A 437 3.91 -2.94 10.90
C CYS A 437 4.75 -1.66 10.86
N PRO A 438 5.97 -1.72 10.32
CA PRO A 438 6.85 -0.56 10.28
C PRO A 438 6.24 0.67 9.58
N PHE A 439 5.32 0.47 8.62
CA PHE A 439 4.61 1.56 7.95
C PHE A 439 3.59 2.26 8.85
N CYS A 440 2.75 1.50 9.57
CA CYS A 440 1.76 2.10 10.48
C CYS A 440 2.42 2.74 11.69
N LYS A 441 3.49 2.12 12.20
CA LYS A 441 4.31 2.71 13.25
C LYS A 441 4.99 4.01 12.79
N ALA A 442 5.47 4.08 11.56
CA ALA A 442 6.04 5.30 11.00
C ALA A 442 4.98 6.40 10.81
N ALA A 443 3.74 6.03 10.41
CA ALA A 443 2.63 6.97 10.33
C ALA A 443 2.29 7.56 11.70
N ASP A 444 2.21 6.73 12.75
CA ASP A 444 2.02 7.21 14.13
C ASP A 444 3.12 8.14 14.61
N LEU A 445 4.37 7.82 14.27
CA LEU A 445 5.50 8.67 14.62
C LEU A 445 5.42 10.02 13.90
N VAL A 446 5.03 10.04 12.63
CA VAL A 446 4.80 11.28 11.87
C VAL A 446 3.66 12.10 12.49
N ASP A 447 2.55 11.47 12.83
CA ASP A 447 1.42 12.14 13.48
C ASP A 447 1.80 12.72 14.84
N SER A 448 2.66 12.03 15.61
CA SER A 448 3.15 12.49 16.91
C SER A 448 4.16 13.65 16.84
N LEU A 449 4.79 13.89 15.68
CA LEU A 449 5.77 14.97 15.49
C LEU A 449 5.10 16.34 15.19
N PHE A 450 3.79 16.36 14.98
CA PHE A 450 3.02 17.59 14.72
C PHE A 450 1.95 17.79 15.80
N GLU A 451 2.35 18.30 16.97
CA GLU A 451 1.41 18.77 17.99
C GLU A 451 0.56 19.92 17.43
N GLY A 452 -0.76 19.70 17.31
CA GLY A 452 -1.71 20.64 16.71
C GLY A 452 -2.42 20.14 15.45
N GLY A 453 -2.07 18.95 14.95
CA GLY A 453 -2.72 18.30 13.81
C GLY A 453 -2.09 18.64 12.46
N PRO A 454 -2.38 17.84 11.40
CA PRO A 454 -1.59 17.87 10.17
C PRO A 454 -1.79 19.16 9.39
N SER A 455 -0.74 19.98 9.32
CA SER A 455 -0.69 21.14 8.43
C SER A 455 -0.94 20.73 6.96
N PRO A 456 -1.29 21.67 6.06
CA PRO A 456 -1.40 21.38 4.62
C PRO A 456 -0.15 20.70 4.04
N VAL A 457 1.03 20.96 4.61
CA VAL A 457 2.31 20.32 4.26
C VAL A 457 2.34 18.85 4.69
N ALA A 458 1.85 18.51 5.88
CA ALA A 458 1.74 17.13 6.37
C ALA A 458 0.79 16.27 5.50
N ARG A 459 -0.32 16.84 5.01
CA ARG A 459 -1.23 16.17 4.06
C ARG A 459 -0.65 16.00 2.65
N GLN A 460 0.35 16.80 2.29
CA GLN A 460 1.10 16.65 1.04
C GLN A 460 2.20 15.59 1.21
N PHE A 461 2.78 15.49 2.40
CA PHE A 461 3.77 14.50 2.79
C PHE A 461 3.21 13.07 2.86
N ASP A 462 2.06 12.88 3.53
CA ASP A 462 1.38 11.57 3.64
C ASP A 462 0.97 11.02 2.25
N ARG A 463 0.46 11.90 1.37
CA ARG A 463 0.17 11.56 -0.04
C ARG A 463 1.43 11.17 -0.84
N ARG A 464 2.58 11.81 -0.56
CA ARG A 464 3.85 11.49 -1.24
C ARG A 464 4.41 10.15 -0.74
N CYS A 465 4.38 9.89 0.56
CA CYS A 465 4.78 8.61 1.14
C CYS A 465 3.92 7.45 0.63
N GLN A 466 2.60 7.61 0.56
CA GLN A 466 1.69 6.61 -0.02
C GLN A 466 1.99 6.34 -1.51
N SER A 467 2.43 7.35 -2.27
CA SER A 467 2.79 7.20 -3.69
C SER A 467 4.15 6.53 -3.94
N ILE A 468 5.12 6.68 -3.03
CA ILE A 468 6.47 6.10 -3.13
C ILE A 468 6.46 4.62 -2.69
N VAL A 469 5.65 4.29 -1.70
CA VAL A 469 5.57 2.94 -1.09
C VAL A 469 4.80 1.94 -1.96
N GLY A 470 4.03 2.40 -2.95
CA GLY A 470 3.31 1.55 -3.91
C GLY A 470 4.19 0.76 -4.89
N ARG A 471 5.52 0.92 -4.88
CA ARG A 471 6.47 0.11 -5.68
C ARG A 471 7.51 -0.57 -4.81
N GLN A 472 7.23 -1.80 -4.39
CA GLN A 472 8.15 -2.97 -4.33
C GLN A 472 9.64 -2.79 -3.93
N LEU A 473 10.00 -1.77 -3.15
CA LEU A 473 11.29 -1.67 -2.47
C LEU A 473 11.02 -1.67 -0.97
N ALA A 474 11.07 -2.88 -0.39
CA ALA A 474 11.34 -3.04 1.02
C ALA A 474 12.70 -2.39 1.31
N LEU A 475 12.73 -1.39 2.17
CA LEU A 475 13.96 -1.02 2.88
C LEU A 475 13.79 -1.46 4.34
N PRO A 476 14.70 -2.28 4.89
CA PRO A 476 14.66 -2.77 6.27
C PRO A 476 14.99 -1.68 7.33
N TRP A 477 14.74 -0.41 7.02
CA TRP A 477 15.27 0.76 7.75
C TRP A 477 14.26 1.41 8.71
N ALA A 478 12.98 1.05 8.65
CA ALA A 478 11.91 1.68 9.42
C ALA A 478 11.84 1.25 10.90
N GLY A 479 12.85 0.53 11.40
CA GLY A 479 12.94 0.09 12.80
C GLY A 479 13.49 1.13 13.78
N ASN A 480 14.15 2.20 13.29
CA ASN A 480 14.82 3.17 14.16
C ASN A 480 14.09 4.52 14.25
N THR A 481 13.97 5.00 15.49
CA THR A 481 13.22 6.19 15.94
C THR A 481 13.73 7.52 15.37
N ASN A 482 14.92 7.56 14.76
CA ASN A 482 15.50 8.79 14.21
C ASN A 482 15.01 9.19 12.80
N THR A 483 14.13 8.41 12.18
CA THR A 483 13.65 8.67 10.81
C THR A 483 12.67 9.85 10.72
N GLY A 484 12.04 10.23 11.84
CA GLY A 484 11.11 11.36 11.91
C GLY A 484 11.80 12.72 11.69
N GLN A 485 12.94 12.93 12.36
CA GLN A 485 13.72 14.17 12.25
C GLN A 485 14.28 14.38 10.83
N THR A 486 14.77 13.31 10.19
CA THR A 486 15.38 13.39 8.84
C THR A 486 14.35 13.70 7.75
N LEU A 487 13.07 13.38 7.96
CA LEU A 487 11.99 13.71 7.05
C LEU A 487 11.50 15.15 7.22
N PHE A 488 11.59 15.68 8.44
CA PHE A 488 11.32 17.10 8.76
C PHE A 488 12.37 18.02 8.10
N ASP A 489 13.66 17.66 8.17
CA ASP A 489 14.78 18.42 7.58
C ASP A 489 14.89 18.33 6.03
N MET A 490 14.10 17.47 5.39
CA MET A 490 14.04 17.34 3.92
C MET A 490 12.90 18.15 3.29
N VAL A 491 12.01 18.70 4.10
CA VAL A 491 10.80 19.43 3.67
C VAL A 491 10.94 20.95 3.89
N LEU A 492 11.87 21.37 4.75
CA LEU A 492 12.51 22.68 4.69
C LEU A 492 13.73 22.62 3.77
#